data_AF-A0AAV8ZS59-F1
#
_entry.id   AF-A0AAV8ZS59-F1
#
_cell.length_a   1.000
_cell.length_b   1.000
_cell.length_c   1.000
_cell.angle_alpha   90.00
_cell.angle_beta   90.00
_cell.angle_gamma   90.00
#
_symmetry.space_group_name_H-M   'P 1'
#
loop_
_entity.id
_entity.type
_entity.pdbx_description
1 polymer ?
#
loop_
_entity_poly.entity_id
_entity_poly.type
_entity_poly.pdbx_seq_one_letter_code
_entity_poly.pdbx_strand_id
1 'polypeptide(L)'
;MELLEDVSYEFGSDYFEFSQEFNANFWWINQTRNFSEMLSGNPGYLIGKPILIGNLVNVGNKTNVISKLQRHSSYYLENFMTLPENVNGDCILNDKNYVPVEFGFNLLTKCKMNSIVFNRRKYLNGTEICRDIQKAILKLWGITGENKTFGMFGNADANNPAEWTKILYNMNPEELLNKTTGHFSSSNNSLTCHGIATSLVIDIYHSRIDFQILLNQEKILAVTHSFGGLINRSLSYNKQKDSIYFEVDLESQVVFYDISVQKQKKYVDPPSLQIKLPYDFFYPFIKIENGVDVISVNENFYFCMCLLIVLVK
;
A
#
# COMPACT_ATOMS: atom_id res chain seq x y z
N MET A 1 6.12 16.44 28.87
CA MET A 1 5.70 16.53 27.46
C MET A 1 5.74 18.01 27.11
N GLU A 2 6.92 18.50 26.75
CA GLU A 2 7.08 19.86 26.23
C GLU A 2 6.94 19.76 24.71
N LEU A 3 5.91 20.42 24.18
CA LEU A 3 5.81 20.73 22.75
C LEU A 3 6.75 21.92 22.51
N LEU A 4 7.84 21.68 21.80
CA LEU A 4 8.62 22.76 21.21
C LEU A 4 7.91 23.21 19.93
N GLU A 5 7.75 24.52 19.79
CA GLU A 5 7.11 25.17 18.66
C GLU A 5 7.85 24.87 17.34
N ASP A 6 7.06 24.74 16.27
CA ASP A 6 7.56 24.58 14.90
C ASP A 6 8.50 25.74 14.54
N VAL A 7 9.78 25.43 14.37
CA VAL A 7 10.76 26.36 13.84
C VAL A 7 10.72 26.27 12.32
N SER A 8 9.99 27.19 11.69
CA SER A 8 10.05 27.40 10.24
C SER A 8 11.03 28.52 9.93
N TYR A 9 11.88 28.31 8.92
CA TYR A 9 12.81 29.31 8.42
C TYR A 9 12.65 29.41 6.91
N GLU A 10 12.24 30.58 6.42
CA GLU A 10 12.06 30.83 4.99
C GLU A 10 13.42 31.04 4.32
N PHE A 11 13.73 30.20 3.33
CA PHE A 11 14.83 30.41 2.39
C PHE A 11 14.26 30.48 0.96
N GLY A 12 14.49 31.59 0.26
CA GLY A 12 14.33 31.68 -1.20
C GLY A 12 13.50 32.86 -1.69
N SER A 13 13.84 33.40 -2.86
CA SER A 13 13.13 34.49 -3.55
C SER A 13 11.96 33.95 -4.41
N ASP A 14 10.78 34.52 -4.25
CA ASP A 14 9.53 34.62 -5.05
C ASP A 14 9.10 33.58 -6.11
N TYR A 15 9.91 32.58 -6.49
CA TYR A 15 9.60 31.69 -7.62
C TYR A 15 9.74 30.18 -7.36
N PHE A 16 10.21 29.76 -6.19
CA PHE A 16 10.22 28.34 -5.79
C PHE A 16 10.07 28.21 -4.27
N GLU A 17 8.95 27.65 -3.81
CA GLU A 17 8.79 27.23 -2.41
C GLU A 17 9.43 25.85 -2.24
N PHE A 18 10.49 25.78 -1.44
CA PHE A 18 11.05 24.53 -0.95
C PHE A 18 10.66 24.38 0.52
N SER A 19 9.86 23.36 0.84
CA SER A 19 9.58 22.99 2.23
C SER A 19 10.53 21.86 2.67
N GLN A 20 11.20 22.05 3.80
CA GLN A 20 12.00 20.99 4.43
C GLN A 20 11.42 20.70 5.81
N GLU A 21 11.07 19.45 6.05
CA GLU A 21 10.61 18.96 7.35
C GLU A 21 11.73 18.15 8.00
N PHE A 22 11.99 18.40 9.29
CA PHE A 22 12.96 17.65 10.08
C PHE A 22 12.25 16.97 11.24
N ASN A 23 12.63 15.71 11.51
CA ASN A 23 12.14 14.98 12.67
C ASN A 23 13.33 14.55 13.55
N ALA A 24 13.27 14.91 14.84
CA ALA A 24 14.27 14.56 15.84
C ALA A 24 13.65 13.60 16.88
N ASN A 25 14.15 12.36 16.91
CA ASN A 25 13.75 11.35 17.88
C ASN A 25 14.83 11.14 18.94
N PHE A 26 14.50 11.36 20.21
CA PHE A 26 15.40 11.15 21.34
C PHE A 26 15.21 9.75 21.95
N TRP A 27 16.32 9.04 22.18
CA TRP A 27 16.31 7.68 22.74
C TRP A 27 17.23 7.60 23.94
N TRP A 28 16.80 6.90 24.98
CA TRP A 28 17.67 6.54 26.10
C TRP A 28 18.62 5.41 25.68
N ILE A 29 19.91 5.55 25.97
CA ILE A 29 21.01 4.63 25.56
C ILE A 29 20.77 3.15 25.95
N ASN A 30 19.86 2.87 26.89
CA ASN A 30 19.58 1.53 27.41
C ASN A 30 18.18 0.97 27.08
N GLN A 31 17.37 1.61 26.24
CA GLN A 31 16.10 1.02 25.79
C GLN A 31 16.27 0.25 24.49
N THR A 32 15.83 -1.00 24.47
CA THR A 32 15.60 -1.75 23.23
C THR A 32 14.64 -0.95 22.36
N ARG A 33 15.05 -0.62 21.13
CA ARG A 33 14.18 0.05 20.15
C ARG A 33 12.90 -0.78 20.01
N ASN A 34 11.76 -0.23 20.39
CA ASN A 34 10.48 -0.88 20.23
C ASN A 34 9.72 -0.15 19.13
N PHE A 35 9.68 -0.74 17.94
CA PHE A 35 9.01 -0.13 16.81
C PHE A 35 7.48 -0.24 16.85
N SER A 36 6.91 -0.76 17.95
CA SER A 36 5.46 -0.78 18.17
C SER A 36 4.84 0.63 18.20
N GLU A 37 5.62 1.66 18.54
CA GLU A 37 5.17 3.06 18.50
C GLU A 37 5.10 3.64 17.08
N MET A 38 5.74 2.97 16.10
CA MET A 38 5.73 3.36 14.69
C MET A 38 4.63 2.63 13.88
N LEU A 39 3.74 1.89 14.55
CA LEU A 39 2.56 1.31 13.91
C LEU A 39 1.68 2.41 13.30
N SER A 40 1.14 2.12 12.13
CA SER A 40 0.59 3.13 11.23
C SER A 40 -0.84 3.53 11.54
N GLY A 41 -1.26 3.55 12.81
CA GLY A 41 -2.60 3.96 13.24
C GLY A 41 -3.43 2.85 13.88
N ASN A 42 -4.60 3.19 14.40
CA ASN A 42 -5.51 2.27 15.11
C ASN A 42 -6.98 2.51 14.69
N PRO A 43 -7.59 1.67 13.84
CA PRO A 43 -6.99 0.57 13.07
C PRO A 43 -6.45 1.01 11.70
N GLY A 44 -6.92 2.13 11.15
CA GLY A 44 -6.57 2.54 9.77
C GLY A 44 -5.12 3.00 9.62
N TYR A 45 -4.60 2.90 8.40
CA TYR A 45 -3.30 3.46 8.03
C TYR A 45 -3.30 5.00 8.07
N LEU A 46 -2.25 5.60 8.63
CA LEU A 46 -2.00 7.03 8.65
C LEU A 46 -0.99 7.39 7.56
N ILE A 47 -1.25 8.50 6.87
CA ILE A 47 -0.34 9.03 5.84
C ILE A 47 1.03 9.33 6.47
N GLY A 48 2.10 8.99 5.75
CA GLY A 48 3.49 9.18 6.21
C GLY A 48 3.97 8.14 7.23
N LYS A 49 3.16 7.16 7.59
CA LYS A 49 3.58 6.05 8.46
C LYS A 49 3.93 4.80 7.63
N PRO A 50 4.91 4.00 8.07
CA PRO A 50 5.44 2.90 7.25
C PRO A 50 4.47 1.74 7.03
N ILE A 51 4.56 1.05 5.89
CA ILE A 51 3.72 -0.12 5.62
C ILE A 51 4.17 -1.30 6.48
N LEU A 52 3.22 -1.92 7.17
CA LEU A 52 3.47 -3.02 8.09
C LEU A 52 3.69 -4.35 7.35
N ILE A 53 4.77 -5.06 7.65
CA ILE A 53 5.06 -6.40 7.11
C ILE A 53 5.38 -7.42 8.20
N GLY A 54 5.29 -8.70 7.84
CA GLY A 54 5.67 -9.82 8.69
C GLY A 54 5.87 -11.10 7.89
N ASN A 55 6.46 -12.10 8.54
CA ASN A 55 6.69 -13.41 7.93
C ASN A 55 5.73 -14.45 8.51
N LEU A 56 4.99 -15.14 7.66
CA LEU A 56 4.16 -16.25 8.11
C LEU A 56 5.03 -17.50 8.29
N VAL A 57 5.09 -18.03 9.51
CA VAL A 57 5.86 -19.23 9.85
C VAL A 57 4.95 -20.32 10.35
N ASN A 58 5.22 -21.54 9.91
CA ASN A 58 4.50 -22.73 10.35
C ASN A 58 5.19 -23.28 11.60
N VAL A 59 4.49 -23.25 12.72
CA VAL A 59 4.99 -23.69 14.03
C VAL A 59 4.21 -24.92 14.47
N GLY A 60 4.93 -25.96 14.90
CA GLY A 60 4.33 -27.18 15.45
C GLY A 60 4.88 -28.46 14.81
N ASN A 61 4.34 -29.60 15.23
CA ASN A 61 4.71 -30.91 14.71
C ASN A 61 3.99 -31.19 13.38
N LYS A 62 4.48 -32.18 12.61
CA LYS A 62 3.91 -32.56 11.30
C LYS A 62 2.38 -32.79 11.28
N THR A 63 1.77 -33.08 12.43
CA THR A 63 0.34 -33.32 12.60
C THR A 63 -0.47 -32.10 13.05
N ASN A 64 0.15 -31.13 13.72
CA ASN A 64 -0.49 -29.92 14.23
C ASN A 64 0.36 -28.71 13.83
N VAL A 65 0.19 -28.27 12.59
CA VAL A 65 0.87 -27.09 12.04
C VAL A 65 -0.03 -25.87 12.26
N ILE A 66 0.45 -24.91 13.05
CA ILE A 66 -0.21 -23.62 13.27
C ILE A 66 0.61 -22.56 12.54
N SER A 67 -0.02 -21.82 11.64
CA SER A 67 0.62 -20.66 11.01
C SER A 67 0.58 -19.48 11.98
N LYS A 68 1.76 -18.99 12.38
CA LYS A 68 1.92 -17.82 13.24
C LYS A 68 2.69 -16.75 12.47
N LEU A 69 2.37 -15.49 12.74
CA LEU A 69 3.18 -14.40 12.25
C LEU A 69 4.42 -14.20 13.13
N GLN A 70 5.60 -14.20 12.51
CA GLN A 70 6.86 -13.85 13.15
C GLN A 70 7.23 -12.42 12.80
N ARG A 71 7.37 -11.60 13.85
CA ARG A 71 7.89 -10.23 13.82
C ARG A 71 8.72 -9.99 15.06
N HIS A 72 9.94 -9.49 14.89
CA HIS A 72 10.77 -9.06 16.00
C HIS A 72 10.70 -7.54 16.11
N SER A 73 9.97 -7.02 17.09
CA SER A 73 9.69 -5.57 17.26
C SER A 73 10.93 -4.68 17.38
N SER A 74 12.11 -5.27 17.57
CA SER A 74 13.40 -4.57 17.65
C SER A 74 14.10 -4.34 16.32
N TYR A 75 13.66 -4.99 15.22
CA TYR A 75 14.31 -4.90 13.91
C TYR A 75 13.39 -4.23 12.89
N TYR A 76 13.75 -3.02 12.45
CA TYR A 76 12.89 -2.20 11.58
C TYR A 76 12.56 -2.93 10.26
N LEU A 77 13.58 -3.50 9.60
CA LEU A 77 13.46 -4.20 8.32
C LEU A 77 12.55 -5.45 8.36
N GLU A 78 12.28 -5.99 9.56
CA GLU A 78 11.38 -7.13 9.74
C GLU A 78 9.94 -6.71 10.04
N ASN A 79 9.72 -5.44 10.40
CA ASN A 79 8.40 -4.90 10.75
C ASN A 79 7.82 -4.05 9.64
N PHE A 80 8.65 -3.43 8.81
CA PHE A 80 8.19 -2.47 7.81
C PHE A 80 8.73 -2.75 6.42
N MET A 81 7.90 -2.46 5.43
CA MET A 81 8.29 -2.51 4.03
C MET A 81 9.34 -1.43 3.77
N THR A 82 10.48 -1.86 3.24
CA THR A 82 11.65 -1.02 3.02
C THR A 82 12.27 -1.34 1.66
N LEU A 83 12.88 -0.32 1.08
CA LEU A 83 13.66 -0.38 -0.15
C LEU A 83 15.12 0.01 0.13
N PRO A 84 16.08 -0.41 -0.71
CA PRO A 84 17.46 0.00 -0.57
C PRO A 84 17.60 1.52 -0.72
N GLU A 85 18.42 2.11 0.14
CA GLU A 85 18.80 3.52 0.08
C GLU A 85 19.94 3.71 -0.93
N ASN A 86 19.91 4.84 -1.64
CA ASN A 86 21.01 5.27 -2.49
C ASN A 86 22.03 6.05 -1.64
N VAL A 87 23.16 5.43 -1.35
CA VAL A 87 24.27 6.07 -0.63
C VAL A 87 25.43 6.21 -1.59
N ASN A 88 25.74 7.44 -2.00
CA ASN A 88 26.80 7.76 -2.97
C ASN A 88 26.69 7.02 -4.31
N GLY A 89 25.47 6.73 -4.75
CA GLY A 89 25.19 5.98 -5.97
C GLY A 89 24.97 4.49 -5.76
N ASP A 90 25.39 3.93 -4.62
CA ASP A 90 25.29 2.49 -4.35
C ASP A 90 23.99 2.12 -3.60
N CYS A 91 23.42 0.96 -3.92
CA CYS A 91 22.27 0.40 -3.23
C CYS A 91 22.69 -0.22 -1.89
N ILE A 92 22.24 0.36 -0.79
CA ILE A 92 22.51 -0.14 0.56
C ILE A 92 21.20 -0.43 1.28
N LEU A 93 21.07 -1.64 1.83
CA LEU A 93 19.97 -2.01 2.72
C LEU A 93 20.53 -2.64 4.00
N ASN A 94 20.42 -1.95 5.12
CA ASN A 94 20.83 -2.40 6.46
C ASN A 94 20.05 -1.65 7.56
N ASP A 95 20.30 -1.92 8.85
CA ASP A 95 19.57 -1.30 9.97
C ASP A 95 19.74 0.23 10.12
N LYS A 96 20.67 0.83 9.37
CA LYS A 96 20.94 2.27 9.35
C LYS A 96 20.55 2.94 8.04
N ASN A 97 20.61 2.19 6.94
CA ASN A 97 20.40 2.68 5.59
C ASN A 97 19.26 1.90 4.94
N TYR A 98 18.12 2.56 4.79
CA TYR A 98 16.91 2.02 4.19
C TYR A 98 15.98 3.18 3.85
N VAL A 99 15.12 2.97 2.86
CA VAL A 99 14.02 3.87 2.54
C VAL A 99 12.72 3.21 2.98
N PRO A 100 11.99 3.76 3.96
CA PRO A 100 10.69 3.22 4.34
C PRO A 100 9.67 3.45 3.23
N VAL A 101 8.81 2.48 2.99
CA VAL A 101 7.61 2.70 2.18
C VAL A 101 6.55 3.30 3.10
N GLU A 102 6.29 4.59 2.92
CA GLU A 102 5.33 5.34 3.73
C GLU A 102 3.95 5.35 3.06
N PHE A 103 2.91 5.10 3.85
CA PHE A 103 1.55 5.07 3.35
C PHE A 103 1.14 6.43 2.77
N GLY A 104 0.58 6.41 1.55
CA GLY A 104 0.07 7.59 0.87
C GLY A 104 1.11 8.36 0.03
N PHE A 105 2.38 7.93 0.01
CA PHE A 105 3.42 8.58 -0.79
C PHE A 105 3.97 7.63 -1.86
N ASN A 106 3.82 8.02 -3.12
CA ASN A 106 4.49 7.33 -4.21
C ASN A 106 6.00 7.52 -4.09
N LEU A 107 6.77 6.46 -4.33
CA LEU A 107 8.22 6.44 -4.14
C LEU A 107 8.89 5.90 -5.40
N LEU A 108 9.97 6.54 -5.82
CA LEU A 108 10.85 6.05 -6.87
C LEU A 108 12.29 6.10 -6.37
N THR A 109 12.98 4.97 -6.39
CA THR A 109 14.40 4.88 -6.02
C THR A 109 15.20 4.31 -7.19
N LYS A 110 16.44 4.80 -7.32
CA LYS A 110 17.41 4.28 -8.28
C LYS A 110 18.79 4.29 -7.65
N CYS A 111 19.50 3.19 -7.74
CA CYS A 111 20.84 3.02 -7.19
C CYS A 111 21.59 1.92 -7.95
N LYS A 112 22.90 1.82 -7.73
CA LYS A 112 23.76 0.85 -8.38
C LYS A 112 24.10 -0.30 -7.43
N MET A 113 24.00 -1.53 -7.91
CA MET A 113 24.45 -2.71 -7.19
C MET A 113 25.72 -3.23 -7.82
N ASN A 114 26.79 -3.23 -7.02
CA ASN A 114 28.10 -3.78 -7.39
C ASN A 114 28.45 -4.93 -6.47
N SER A 115 28.85 -6.08 -7.03
CA SER A 115 29.36 -7.18 -6.21
C SER A 115 30.30 -8.10 -6.97
N ILE A 116 31.10 -8.84 -6.19
CA ILE A 116 32.03 -9.84 -6.68
C ILE A 116 31.52 -11.21 -6.26
N VAL A 117 31.18 -12.04 -7.24
CA VAL A 117 30.81 -13.43 -7.03
C VAL A 117 32.06 -14.29 -7.20
N PHE A 118 32.51 -14.94 -6.14
CA PHE A 118 33.60 -15.90 -6.20
C PHE A 118 33.06 -17.28 -6.54
N ASN A 119 33.57 -17.89 -7.59
CA ASN A 119 33.11 -19.20 -8.02
C ASN A 119 33.74 -20.33 -7.18
N ARG A 120 34.97 -20.28 -6.64
CA ARG A 120 35.55 -21.29 -5.70
C ARG A 120 35.15 -22.77 -5.96
N ARG A 121 34.93 -23.17 -7.21
CA ARG A 121 34.42 -24.51 -7.63
C ARG A 121 33.02 -24.90 -7.14
N LYS A 122 32.20 -23.95 -6.67
CA LYS A 122 30.81 -24.23 -6.26
C LYS A 122 29.87 -24.33 -7.46
N TYR A 123 30.17 -23.62 -8.55
CA TYR A 123 29.28 -23.52 -9.70
C TYR A 123 29.88 -24.23 -10.91
N LEU A 124 29.16 -25.24 -11.40
CA LEU A 124 29.51 -25.97 -12.63
C LEU A 124 28.93 -25.28 -13.88
N ASN A 125 27.92 -24.41 -13.69
CA ASN A 125 27.14 -23.80 -14.76
C ASN A 125 26.99 -22.28 -14.57
N GLY A 126 27.17 -21.51 -15.65
CA GLY A 126 26.97 -20.06 -15.66
C GLY A 126 25.55 -19.63 -15.25
N THR A 127 24.55 -20.47 -15.51
CA THR A 127 23.17 -20.25 -15.08
C THR A 127 23.03 -20.17 -13.57
N GLU A 128 23.76 -20.99 -12.80
CA GLU A 128 23.70 -20.94 -11.34
C GLU A 128 24.28 -19.63 -10.80
N ILE A 129 25.35 -19.13 -11.42
CA ILE A 129 25.95 -17.84 -11.06
C ILE A 129 24.97 -16.69 -11.35
N CYS A 130 24.36 -16.67 -12.53
CA CYS A 130 23.37 -15.65 -12.88
C CYS A 130 22.14 -15.71 -11.95
N ARG A 131 21.68 -16.91 -11.57
CA ARG A 131 20.60 -17.07 -10.58
C ARG A 131 20.99 -16.54 -9.20
N ASP A 132 22.24 -16.74 -8.77
CA ASP A 132 22.70 -16.20 -7.49
C ASP A 132 22.85 -14.68 -7.52
N ILE A 133 23.23 -14.09 -8.66
CA ILE A 133 23.15 -12.64 -8.88
C ILE A 133 21.69 -12.17 -8.74
N GLN A 134 20.75 -12.83 -9.42
CA GLN A 134 19.32 -12.48 -9.33
C GLN A 134 18.78 -12.62 -7.89
N LYS A 135 19.19 -13.66 -7.14
CA LYS A 135 18.84 -13.81 -5.72
C LYS A 135 19.41 -12.68 -4.87
N ALA A 136 20.62 -12.21 -5.16
CA ALA A 136 21.22 -11.10 -4.44
C ALA A 136 20.44 -9.79 -4.69
N ILE A 137 19.97 -9.56 -5.92
CA ILE A 137 19.07 -8.45 -6.26
C ILE A 137 17.74 -8.58 -5.50
N LEU A 138 17.09 -9.75 -5.55
CA LEU A 138 15.83 -10.01 -4.83
C LEU A 138 15.98 -9.78 -3.32
N LYS A 139 17.09 -10.24 -2.73
CA LYS A 139 17.40 -10.03 -1.32
C LYS A 139 17.53 -8.54 -0.99
N LEU A 140 18.15 -7.76 -1.87
CA LEU A 140 18.31 -6.32 -1.69
C LEU A 140 16.98 -5.57 -1.77
N TRP A 141 16.03 -6.07 -2.56
CA TRP A 141 14.64 -5.61 -2.55
C TRP A 141 13.82 -6.16 -1.37
N GLY A 142 14.44 -6.87 -0.43
CA GLY A 142 13.74 -7.47 0.70
C GLY A 142 12.81 -8.62 0.32
N ILE A 143 12.93 -9.19 -0.90
CA ILE A 143 12.14 -10.32 -1.37
C ILE A 143 12.91 -11.60 -1.02
N THR A 144 12.63 -12.11 0.18
CA THR A 144 13.27 -13.31 0.73
C THR A 144 12.22 -14.32 1.20
N GLY A 145 12.12 -15.45 0.52
CA GLY A 145 11.19 -16.54 0.86
C GLY A 145 9.73 -16.25 0.45
N GLU A 146 8.89 -17.29 0.51
CA GLU A 146 7.52 -17.27 -0.03
C GLU A 146 6.45 -16.75 0.95
N ASN A 147 6.84 -16.41 2.19
CA ASN A 147 5.90 -16.17 3.28
C ASN A 147 5.83 -14.71 3.76
N LYS A 148 6.32 -13.75 2.96
CA LYS A 148 6.15 -12.34 3.28
C LYS A 148 4.69 -11.93 3.16
N THR A 149 4.20 -11.27 4.20
CA THR A 149 2.83 -10.79 4.34
C THR A 149 2.84 -9.33 4.77
N PHE A 150 1.74 -8.63 4.52
CA PHE A 150 1.52 -7.27 4.98
C PHE A 150 0.29 -7.20 5.87
N GLY A 151 0.28 -6.23 6.78
CA GLY A 151 -0.87 -5.96 7.64
C GLY A 151 -1.93 -5.19 6.87
N MET A 152 -3.17 -5.66 6.86
CA MET A 152 -4.28 -4.95 6.21
C MET A 152 -4.61 -3.64 6.93
N PHE A 153 -4.32 -3.57 8.23
CA PHE A 153 -4.54 -2.43 9.13
C PHE A 153 -3.21 -1.90 9.67
N GLY A 154 -3.20 -0.63 10.09
CA GLY A 154 -2.01 0.06 10.61
C GLY A 154 -1.46 -0.54 11.91
N ASN A 155 -2.28 -1.29 12.66
CA ASN A 155 -1.93 -1.97 13.91
C ASN A 155 -2.24 -3.48 13.88
N ALA A 156 -2.16 -4.14 12.72
CA ALA A 156 -2.50 -5.55 12.58
C ALA A 156 -1.85 -6.43 13.69
N ASP A 157 -2.66 -7.22 14.39
CA ASP A 157 -2.20 -8.09 15.49
C ASP A 157 -1.50 -9.32 14.94
N ALA A 158 -0.27 -9.57 15.38
CA ALA A 158 0.51 -10.74 14.99
C ALA A 158 -0.12 -12.08 15.43
N ASN A 159 -1.01 -12.06 16.43
CA ASN A 159 -1.74 -13.24 16.89
C ASN A 159 -3.05 -13.48 16.12
N ASN A 160 -3.46 -12.54 15.25
CA ASN A 160 -4.64 -12.66 14.41
C ASN A 160 -4.27 -12.77 12.93
N PRO A 161 -4.07 -13.99 12.37
CA PRO A 161 -3.70 -14.17 10.97
C PRO A 161 -4.68 -13.55 9.97
N ALA A 162 -5.94 -13.31 10.34
CA ALA A 162 -6.94 -12.70 9.45
C ALA A 162 -6.68 -11.22 9.14
N GLU A 163 -5.82 -10.55 9.92
CA GLU A 163 -5.41 -9.17 9.69
C GLU A 163 -4.18 -9.06 8.78
N TRP A 164 -3.63 -10.21 8.36
CA TRP A 164 -2.45 -10.32 7.52
C TRP A 164 -2.78 -10.99 6.21
N THR A 165 -2.23 -10.49 5.12
CA THR A 165 -2.40 -11.09 3.80
C THR A 165 -1.10 -11.13 3.03
N LYS A 166 -1.02 -12.06 2.07
CA LYS A 166 0.20 -12.30 1.29
C LYS A 166 0.40 -11.22 0.25
N ILE A 167 1.66 -10.90 -0.02
CA ILE A 167 2.03 -10.09 -1.17
C ILE A 167 1.82 -10.95 -2.42
N LEU A 168 1.12 -10.39 -3.40
CA LEU A 168 0.87 -11.04 -4.68
C LEU A 168 2.03 -10.74 -5.63
N TYR A 169 2.36 -11.69 -6.49
CA TYR A 169 3.42 -11.53 -7.49
C TYR A 169 2.82 -11.73 -8.88
N ASN A 170 3.03 -10.79 -9.78
CA ASN A 170 2.64 -10.95 -11.18
C ASN A 170 3.45 -12.07 -11.85
N MET A 171 4.72 -12.18 -11.45
CA MET A 171 5.62 -13.27 -11.78
C MET A 171 6.32 -13.68 -10.50
N ASN A 172 6.17 -14.93 -10.08
CA ASN A 172 6.72 -15.36 -8.80
C ASN A 172 8.27 -15.36 -8.81
N PRO A 173 8.95 -15.19 -7.65
CA PRO A 173 10.41 -15.15 -7.61
C PRO A 173 11.09 -16.42 -8.15
N GLU A 174 10.49 -17.60 -7.98
CA GLU A 174 11.05 -18.87 -8.46
C GLU A 174 11.00 -18.99 -9.99
N GLU A 175 9.90 -18.55 -10.61
CA GLU A 175 9.70 -18.46 -12.04
C GLU A 175 10.71 -17.46 -12.62
N LEU A 176 10.97 -16.35 -11.92
CA LEU A 176 11.98 -15.39 -12.35
C LEU A 176 13.36 -16.04 -12.40
N LEU A 177 13.74 -16.75 -11.34
CA LEU A 177 14.98 -17.52 -11.30
C LEU A 177 15.03 -18.61 -12.38
N ASN A 178 13.90 -19.23 -12.70
CA ASN A 178 13.83 -20.23 -13.76
C ASN A 178 14.05 -19.62 -15.15
N LYS A 179 13.57 -18.39 -15.41
CA LYS A 179 13.84 -17.64 -16.64
C LYS A 179 15.25 -17.05 -16.69
N THR A 180 15.89 -16.80 -15.55
CA THR A 180 17.29 -16.36 -15.50
C THR A 180 18.23 -17.48 -15.92
N THR A 181 18.95 -17.27 -17.02
CA THR A 181 19.92 -18.23 -17.57
C THR A 181 21.29 -17.60 -17.78
N GLY A 182 22.33 -18.43 -17.90
CA GLY A 182 23.70 -17.96 -18.02
C GLY A 182 24.56 -18.88 -18.87
N HIS A 183 25.33 -18.29 -19.79
CA HIS A 183 26.24 -19.01 -20.67
C HIS A 183 27.64 -18.38 -20.65
N PHE A 184 28.65 -19.21 -20.43
CA PHE A 184 30.04 -18.80 -20.61
C PHE A 184 30.36 -18.69 -22.10
N SER A 185 31.15 -17.67 -22.46
CA SER A 185 31.74 -17.58 -23.79
C SER A 185 32.63 -18.79 -24.07
N SER A 186 32.82 -19.17 -25.34
CA SER A 186 33.71 -20.27 -25.75
C SER A 186 35.14 -20.11 -25.22
N SER A 187 35.60 -18.87 -25.02
CA SER A 187 36.91 -18.57 -24.43
C SER A 187 36.93 -18.65 -22.91
N ASN A 188 35.78 -18.84 -22.24
CA ASN A 188 35.56 -18.73 -20.80
C ASN A 188 36.10 -17.43 -20.19
N ASN A 189 36.12 -16.32 -20.94
CA ASN A 189 36.55 -15.01 -20.42
C ASN A 189 35.36 -14.13 -19.97
N SER A 190 34.15 -14.48 -20.38
CA SER A 190 32.94 -13.75 -20.02
C SER A 190 31.78 -14.70 -19.74
N LEU A 191 30.87 -14.26 -18.89
CA LEU A 191 29.60 -14.90 -18.58
C LEU A 191 28.48 -13.98 -19.05
N THR A 192 27.61 -14.46 -19.94
CA THR A 192 26.42 -13.71 -20.33
C THR A 192 25.22 -14.22 -19.56
N CYS A 193 24.62 -13.34 -18.74
CA CYS A 193 23.38 -13.60 -18.03
C CYS A 193 22.20 -13.04 -18.83
N HIS A 194 21.13 -13.82 -18.94
CA HIS A 194 19.90 -13.44 -19.61
C HIS A 194 18.75 -13.39 -18.61
N GLY A 195 17.84 -12.43 -18.82
CA GLY A 195 16.64 -12.29 -18.00
C GLY A 195 16.95 -11.88 -16.55
N ILE A 196 17.89 -10.96 -16.36
CA ILE A 196 18.15 -10.33 -15.06
C ILE A 196 17.16 -9.18 -14.89
N ALA A 197 16.32 -9.23 -13.85
CA ALA A 197 15.41 -8.15 -13.51
C ALA A 197 16.17 -7.03 -12.80
N THR A 198 15.87 -5.79 -13.20
CA THR A 198 16.51 -4.57 -12.68
C THR A 198 15.52 -3.55 -12.13
N SER A 199 14.23 -3.77 -12.33
CA SER A 199 13.16 -2.92 -11.80
C SER A 199 12.20 -3.74 -10.95
N LEU A 200 11.78 -3.17 -9.82
CA LEU A 200 10.70 -3.68 -8.98
C LEU A 200 9.58 -2.63 -8.90
N VAL A 201 8.36 -3.01 -9.27
CA VAL A 201 7.17 -2.18 -9.09
C VAL A 201 6.31 -2.79 -7.99
N ILE A 202 5.95 -1.97 -7.00
CA ILE A 202 5.11 -2.29 -5.86
C ILE A 202 3.84 -1.47 -5.97
N ASP A 203 2.72 -2.12 -6.30
CA ASP A 203 1.42 -1.46 -6.33
C ASP A 203 0.69 -1.75 -5.02
N ILE A 204 0.20 -0.70 -4.35
CA ILE A 204 -0.50 -0.78 -3.08
C ILE A 204 -1.93 -0.27 -3.27
N TYR A 205 -2.89 -1.18 -3.18
CA TYR A 205 -4.31 -0.88 -3.32
C TYR A 205 -4.93 -0.70 -1.93
N HIS A 206 -5.48 0.47 -1.67
CA HIS A 206 -6.10 0.79 -0.38
C HIS A 206 -7.51 1.34 -0.56
N SER A 207 -8.31 1.25 0.50
CA SER A 207 -9.67 1.75 0.51
C SER A 207 -10.07 2.22 1.90
N ARG A 208 -10.93 3.23 1.95
CA ARG A 208 -11.58 3.69 3.18
C ARG A 208 -12.77 2.83 3.50
N ILE A 209 -12.69 2.12 4.63
CA ILE A 209 -13.75 1.27 5.11
C ILE A 209 -14.27 1.75 6.47
N ASP A 210 -15.54 1.47 6.74
CA ASP A 210 -16.08 1.63 8.09
C ASP A 210 -15.77 0.34 8.87
N PHE A 211 -15.12 0.45 10.03
CA PHE A 211 -14.70 -0.66 10.87
C PHE A 211 -15.27 -0.51 12.29
N GLN A 212 -16.21 -1.39 12.64
CA GLN A 212 -16.96 -1.31 13.89
C GLN A 212 -17.64 0.06 14.06
N ILE A 213 -17.20 0.87 15.02
CA ILE A 213 -17.73 2.21 15.31
C ILE A 213 -16.91 3.29 14.57
N LEU A 214 -15.71 2.96 14.09
CA LEU A 214 -14.81 3.90 13.43
C LEU A 214 -15.14 3.98 11.96
N LEU A 215 -15.50 5.17 11.51
CA LEU A 215 -15.80 5.44 10.10
C LEU A 215 -14.51 5.76 9.34
N ASN A 216 -14.52 5.47 8.05
CA ASN A 216 -13.55 5.99 7.09
C ASN A 216 -12.07 5.66 7.41
N GLN A 217 -11.79 4.43 7.84
CA GLN A 217 -10.45 3.94 8.16
C GLN A 217 -9.73 3.44 6.91
N GLU A 218 -8.49 3.86 6.70
CA GLU A 218 -7.67 3.41 5.57
C GLU A 218 -7.23 1.95 5.78
N LYS A 219 -7.57 1.08 4.84
CA LYS A 219 -7.22 -0.33 4.86
C LYS A 219 -6.51 -0.71 3.57
N ILE A 220 -5.39 -1.39 3.67
CA ILE A 220 -4.71 -1.97 2.50
C ILE A 220 -5.41 -3.28 2.15
N LEU A 221 -5.84 -3.38 0.90
CA LEU A 221 -6.60 -4.53 0.39
C LEU A 221 -5.69 -5.49 -0.39
N ALA A 222 -4.73 -4.97 -1.14
CA ALA A 222 -3.78 -5.77 -1.90
C ALA A 222 -2.44 -5.04 -2.04
N VAL A 223 -1.37 -5.82 -2.08
CA VAL A 223 -0.03 -5.37 -2.50
C VAL A 223 0.47 -6.33 -3.57
N THR A 224 0.92 -5.79 -4.70
CA THR A 224 1.44 -6.58 -5.82
C THR A 224 2.88 -6.21 -6.14
N HIS A 225 3.74 -7.20 -6.34
CA HIS A 225 5.10 -7.02 -6.83
C HIS A 225 5.20 -7.46 -8.29
N SER A 226 5.80 -6.60 -9.12
CA SER A 226 6.09 -6.86 -10.52
C SER A 226 7.58 -6.66 -10.81
N PHE A 227 8.19 -7.62 -11.48
CA PHE A 227 9.59 -7.53 -11.90
C PHE A 227 9.68 -7.01 -13.34
N GLY A 228 10.49 -5.98 -13.54
CA GLY A 228 10.69 -5.31 -14.82
C GLY A 228 12.18 -5.14 -15.17
N GLY A 229 12.42 -4.43 -16.28
CA GLY A 229 13.78 -4.13 -16.73
C GLY A 229 14.61 -5.40 -16.96
N LEU A 230 14.03 -6.40 -17.63
CA LEU A 230 14.73 -7.65 -17.93
C LEU A 230 15.86 -7.37 -18.93
N ILE A 231 17.11 -7.50 -18.48
CA ILE A 231 18.29 -7.26 -19.30
C ILE A 231 19.09 -8.54 -19.55
N ASN A 232 19.82 -8.52 -20.67
CA ASN A 232 20.88 -9.46 -20.95
C ASN A 232 22.22 -8.75 -20.75
N ARG A 233 23.06 -9.27 -19.86
CA ARG A 233 24.31 -8.61 -19.44
C ARG A 233 25.49 -9.57 -19.59
N SER A 234 26.52 -9.13 -20.31
CA SER A 234 27.81 -9.83 -20.35
C SER A 234 28.71 -9.31 -19.23
N LEU A 235 29.19 -10.23 -18.40
CA LEU A 235 29.99 -9.98 -17.22
C LEU A 235 31.42 -10.48 -17.46
N SER A 236 32.40 -9.71 -17.01
CA SER A 236 33.80 -10.09 -17.11
C SER A 236 34.12 -11.16 -16.06
N TYR A 237 34.66 -12.29 -16.49
CA TYR A 237 35.06 -13.38 -15.61
C TYR A 237 36.59 -13.44 -15.49
N ASN A 238 37.07 -13.24 -14.27
CA ASN A 238 38.50 -13.34 -13.95
C ASN A 238 38.85 -14.79 -13.63
N LYS A 239 39.49 -15.48 -14.57
CA LYS A 239 39.96 -16.87 -14.42
C LYS A 239 40.98 -17.07 -13.31
N GLN A 240 41.85 -16.08 -13.07
CA GLN A 240 42.93 -16.21 -12.08
C GLN A 240 42.39 -16.21 -10.65
N LYS A 241 41.40 -15.34 -10.39
CA LYS A 241 40.75 -15.20 -9.09
C LYS A 241 39.47 -16.02 -8.96
N ASP A 242 39.07 -16.70 -10.05
CA ASP A 242 37.81 -17.41 -10.19
C ASP A 242 36.62 -16.54 -9.73
N SER A 243 36.54 -15.31 -10.24
CA SER A 243 35.62 -14.27 -9.75
C SER A 243 34.93 -13.53 -10.88
N ILE A 244 33.66 -13.20 -10.69
CA ILE A 244 32.86 -12.38 -11.60
C ILE A 244 32.53 -11.07 -10.91
N TYR A 245 32.88 -9.96 -11.55
CA TYR A 245 32.40 -8.65 -11.16
C TYR A 245 31.09 -8.36 -11.90
N PHE A 246 30.06 -7.95 -11.16
CA PHE A 246 28.83 -7.46 -11.77
C PHE A 246 28.47 -6.09 -11.21
N GLU A 247 27.91 -5.29 -12.09
CA GLU A 247 27.42 -3.93 -11.85
C GLU A 247 26.12 -3.77 -12.61
N VAL A 248 25.06 -3.39 -11.90
CA VAL A 248 23.72 -3.21 -12.45
C VAL A 248 23.01 -2.06 -11.74
N ASP A 249 22.34 -1.20 -12.50
CA ASP A 249 21.47 -0.18 -11.94
C ASP A 249 20.13 -0.84 -11.58
N LEU A 250 19.68 -0.62 -10.34
CA LEU A 250 18.41 -1.10 -9.84
C LEU A 250 17.46 0.07 -9.66
N GLU A 251 16.21 -0.14 -10.04
CA GLU A 251 15.11 0.81 -9.90
C GLU A 251 14.01 0.17 -9.05
N SER A 252 13.35 0.94 -8.21
CA SER A 252 12.19 0.48 -7.46
C SER A 252 11.13 1.57 -7.41
N GLN A 253 9.89 1.20 -7.67
CA GLN A 253 8.76 2.12 -7.72
C GLN A 253 7.65 1.62 -6.80
N VAL A 254 7.07 2.51 -6.01
CA VAL A 254 5.88 2.27 -5.21
C VAL A 254 4.77 3.20 -5.67
N VAL A 255 3.60 2.64 -5.94
CA VAL A 255 2.41 3.41 -6.36
C VAL A 255 1.22 3.03 -5.49
N PHE A 256 0.54 4.04 -4.96
CA PHE A 256 -0.71 3.88 -4.21
C PHE A 256 -1.93 4.10 -5.10
N TYR A 257 -2.90 3.20 -4.99
CA TYR A 257 -4.19 3.29 -5.69
C TYR A 257 -5.32 3.31 -4.67
N ASP A 258 -6.03 4.44 -4.60
CA ASP A 258 -7.26 4.57 -3.83
C ASP A 258 -8.41 3.93 -4.63
N ILE A 259 -8.88 2.78 -4.16
CA ILE A 259 -10.01 2.04 -4.74
C ILE A 259 -11.29 2.20 -3.91
N SER A 260 -11.36 3.23 -3.06
CA SER A 260 -12.59 3.61 -2.39
C SER A 260 -13.67 3.94 -3.42
N VAL A 261 -14.70 3.10 -3.46
CA VAL A 261 -15.92 3.42 -4.19
C VAL A 261 -16.44 4.73 -3.63
N GLN A 262 -16.59 5.77 -4.46
CA GLN A 262 -17.29 6.98 -4.04
C GLN A 262 -18.63 6.53 -3.45
N LYS A 263 -18.88 6.82 -2.16
CA LYS A 263 -20.14 6.50 -1.49
C LYS A 263 -21.26 7.21 -2.27
N GLN A 264 -21.80 6.55 -3.30
CA GLN A 264 -23.01 6.99 -3.95
C GLN A 264 -24.06 6.89 -2.84
N LYS A 265 -24.60 8.04 -2.42
CA LYS A 265 -25.73 8.08 -1.49
C LYS A 265 -26.86 7.30 -2.16
N LYS A 266 -27.01 6.03 -1.80
CA LYS A 266 -28.17 5.25 -2.17
C LYS A 266 -29.29 5.76 -1.29
N TYR A 267 -30.00 6.77 -1.77
CA TYR A 267 -31.25 7.18 -1.17
C TYR A 267 -32.16 5.96 -1.21
N VAL A 268 -32.57 5.47 -0.04
CA VAL A 268 -33.61 4.45 0.03
C VAL A 268 -34.88 5.12 -0.47
N ASP A 269 -35.56 4.50 -1.44
CA ASP A 269 -36.85 5.01 -1.88
C ASP A 269 -37.77 5.11 -0.65
N PRO A 270 -38.54 6.21 -0.50
CA PRO A 270 -39.48 6.34 0.60
C PRO A 270 -40.40 5.10 0.61
N PRO A 271 -40.71 4.53 1.78
CA PRO A 271 -41.50 3.31 1.85
C PRO A 271 -42.84 3.52 1.15
N SER A 272 -43.23 2.58 0.27
CA SER A 272 -44.56 2.62 -0.34
C SER A 272 -45.62 2.42 0.75
N LEU A 273 -46.27 3.51 1.16
CA LEU A 273 -47.38 3.48 2.09
C LEU A 273 -48.62 2.99 1.34
N GLN A 274 -48.89 1.69 1.39
CA GLN A 274 -50.17 1.13 0.95
C GLN A 274 -51.24 1.38 2.01
N ILE A 275 -51.71 2.62 2.12
CA ILE A 275 -52.80 2.97 3.03
C ILE A 275 -54.10 2.46 2.40
N LYS A 276 -54.61 1.32 2.91
CA LYS A 276 -56.00 0.91 2.68
C LYS A 276 -56.86 1.53 3.76
N LEU A 277 -57.56 2.60 3.42
CA LEU A 277 -58.54 3.19 4.32
C LEU A 277 -59.72 2.21 4.50
N PRO A 278 -60.22 2.01 5.74
CA PRO A 278 -61.47 1.31 5.97
C PRO A 278 -62.62 1.98 5.21
N TYR A 279 -63.65 1.20 4.86
CA TYR A 279 -64.81 1.69 4.12
C TYR A 279 -65.48 2.90 4.79
N ASP A 280 -65.43 2.98 6.12
CA ASP A 280 -66.09 4.01 6.93
C ASP A 280 -65.17 5.14 7.38
N PHE A 281 -63.98 5.30 6.79
CA PHE A 281 -63.01 6.32 7.24
C PHE A 281 -63.58 7.75 7.26
N PHE A 282 -64.54 8.04 6.38
CA PHE A 282 -65.20 9.35 6.31
C PHE A 282 -66.60 9.39 6.94
N TYR A 283 -67.01 8.36 7.69
CA TYR A 283 -68.33 8.34 8.31
C TYR A 283 -68.31 9.07 9.67
N PRO A 284 -69.24 10.01 9.96
CA PRO A 284 -70.38 10.46 9.16
C PRO A 284 -70.16 11.81 8.46
N PHE A 285 -68.92 12.19 8.12
CA PHE A 285 -68.57 13.54 7.66
C PHE A 285 -69.05 13.90 6.23
N ILE A 286 -69.92 13.09 5.63
CA ILE A 286 -70.63 13.45 4.41
C ILE A 286 -71.89 14.22 4.84
N LYS A 287 -71.85 15.56 4.76
CA LYS A 287 -73.08 16.37 4.78
C LYS A 287 -73.90 16.01 3.54
N ILE A 288 -75.01 15.32 3.73
CA ILE A 288 -76.03 15.13 2.70
C ILE A 288 -76.86 16.41 2.69
N GLU A 289 -76.60 17.33 1.76
CA GLU A 289 -77.51 18.45 1.48
C GLU A 289 -78.70 17.92 0.67
N ASN A 290 -79.73 17.47 1.38
CA ASN A 290 -81.05 17.24 0.80
C ASN A 290 -81.96 18.42 1.17
N GLY A 291 -82.16 19.36 0.24
CA GLY A 291 -83.17 20.41 0.41
C GLY A 291 -82.82 21.68 -0.34
N VAL A 292 -83.45 21.84 -1.50
CA VAL A 292 -83.48 23.05 -2.32
C VAL A 292 -84.04 24.23 -1.50
N ASP A 293 -83.31 25.34 -1.45
CA ASP A 293 -83.91 26.67 -1.41
C ASP A 293 -83.21 27.57 -2.43
N VAL A 294 -84.01 28.02 -3.39
CA VAL A 294 -83.63 29.00 -4.41
C VAL A 294 -83.47 30.35 -3.72
N ILE A 295 -82.26 30.89 -3.71
CA ILE A 295 -82.05 32.32 -3.47
C ILE A 295 -81.41 32.90 -4.73
N SER A 296 -82.22 33.72 -5.41
CA SER A 296 -81.88 34.49 -6.58
C SER A 296 -80.71 35.44 -6.33
N VAL A 297 -79.81 35.44 -7.30
CA VAL A 297 -78.64 36.29 -7.48
C VAL A 297 -79.01 37.78 -7.49
N ASN A 298 -78.19 38.64 -6.87
CA ASN A 298 -77.72 39.83 -7.58
C ASN A 298 -76.38 40.39 -7.06
N GLU A 299 -75.42 40.36 -7.99
CA GLU A 299 -74.38 41.33 -8.32
C GLU A 299 -73.46 41.97 -7.26
N ASN A 300 -72.16 41.83 -7.59
CA ASN A 300 -71.08 42.79 -7.44
C ASN A 300 -70.62 43.16 -6.02
N PHE A 301 -69.54 42.51 -5.59
CA PHE A 301 -68.44 43.25 -4.96
C PHE A 301 -67.08 42.61 -5.27
N TYR A 302 -66.33 43.29 -6.13
CA TYR A 302 -64.88 43.17 -6.27
C TYR A 302 -64.20 43.30 -4.91
N PHE A 303 -63.20 42.47 -4.60
CA PHE A 303 -61.99 42.92 -3.88
C PHE A 303 -60.82 41.93 -4.05
N CYS A 304 -59.80 42.41 -4.78
CA CYS A 304 -58.33 42.21 -4.64
C CYS A 304 -57.80 40.77 -4.45
N MET A 305 -57.12 40.13 -5.40
CA MET A 305 -55.83 40.52 -6.01
C MET A 305 -54.81 41.05 -4.99
N CYS A 306 -53.83 40.23 -4.59
CA CYS A 306 -52.40 40.55 -4.64
C CYS A 306 -51.52 39.47 -3.97
N LEU A 307 -50.55 38.98 -4.76
CA LEU A 307 -49.17 38.64 -4.36
C LEU A 307 -48.93 37.51 -3.34
N LEU A 308 -48.51 36.34 -3.85
CA LEU A 308 -47.13 35.83 -3.70
C LEU A 308 -47.01 34.43 -4.34
N ILE A 309 -46.89 34.41 -5.67
CA ILE A 309 -46.08 33.40 -6.35
C ILE A 309 -44.70 34.04 -6.53
N VAL A 310 -43.66 33.20 -6.47
CA VAL A 310 -42.24 33.46 -6.76
C VAL A 310 -41.39 33.83 -5.55
N LEU A 311 -40.85 32.80 -4.90
CA LEU A 311 -39.41 32.74 -4.60
C LEU A 311 -38.93 31.32 -4.91
N VAL A 312 -38.73 31.07 -6.21
CA VAL A 312 -37.71 30.14 -6.70
C VAL A 312 -36.45 30.97 -6.83
N LYS A 313 -35.49 30.72 -5.94
CA LYS A 313 -34.06 30.80 -6.21
C LYS A 313 -33.35 29.86 -5.26
#